data_AF-A0A5S3RJV0-F1
#
_entry.id   AF-A0A5S3RJV0-F1
#
_cell.length_a   1.000
_cell.length_b   1.000
_cell.length_c   1.000
_cell.angle_alpha   90.00
_cell.angle_beta   90.00
_cell.angle_gamma   90.00
#
_symmetry.space_group_name_H-M   'P 1'
#
loop_
_entity.id
_entity.type
_entity.pdbx_description
1 polymer ?
#
loop_
_entity_poly.entity_id
_entity_poly.type
_entity_poly.pdbx_seq_one_letter_code
_entity_poly.pdbx_strand_id
1 'polypeptide(L)'
;RESFTLPRVGPFVSGISWTSNNEEYLKPVNGTAIVNQPSALAGDQIVTLTATINYKGFTDTKSFDVTVKSLAPAQYSFEGDLAELEGAYGSGKSTGNRIDNQGGAVTFTDGIIGQAVHLDGTTGVRLPDNLITTNDYSISLWLKPDAFTSYTTAFFAGANSSTWLSLVPSMDGTNKTRLWGTSGAFFDNGELDSRIPQGEWTHLVMTVDGSNGNTLKIYVNGELKLDTVGFPRVFTVAGETNEFALGVNYWDTPYNGAIDELKVFSGAIDADAIKALFDAATAAE
;
A
#
# COMPACT_ATOMS: atom_id res chain seq x y z
N ARG A 1 1.75 10.43 11.93
CA ARG A 1 0.75 9.64 11.19
C ARG A 1 -0.50 9.43 12.05
N GLU A 2 -0.35 9.08 13.33
CA GLU A 2 -1.47 8.94 14.25
C GLU A 2 -1.67 10.14 15.17
N SER A 3 -2.89 10.29 15.67
CA SER A 3 -3.24 11.28 16.69
C SER A 3 -2.55 10.96 18.02
N PHE A 4 -2.17 12.00 18.79
CA PHE A 4 -1.42 11.82 20.03
C PHE A 4 -1.91 12.74 21.14
N THR A 5 -1.64 12.36 22.39
CA THR A 5 -2.09 13.11 23.56
C THR A 5 -1.24 14.37 23.77
N LEU A 6 -1.90 15.47 24.09
CA LEU A 6 -1.32 16.74 24.48
C LEU A 6 -1.55 16.97 25.99
N PRO A 7 -0.49 17.18 26.80
CA PRO A 7 -0.66 17.44 28.22
C PRO A 7 -1.39 18.77 28.42
N ARG A 8 -2.37 18.77 29.32
CA ARG A 8 -3.18 19.96 29.65
C ARG A 8 -2.83 20.57 31.01
N VAL A 9 -2.06 19.85 31.80
CA VAL A 9 -1.64 20.25 33.15
C VAL A 9 -0.16 19.92 33.30
N GLY A 10 0.63 20.90 33.74
CA GLY A 10 2.02 20.74 34.11
C GLY A 10 2.22 20.71 35.62
N PRO A 11 3.48 20.69 36.08
CA PRO A 11 3.83 20.79 37.49
C PRO A 11 3.19 22.02 38.16
N PHE A 12 2.92 21.91 39.47
CA PHE A 12 2.26 22.97 40.26
C PHE A 12 0.87 23.37 39.76
N VAL A 13 0.19 22.49 39.02
CA VAL A 13 -1.14 22.73 38.44
C VAL A 13 -1.11 23.91 37.43
N SER A 14 0.01 24.07 36.72
CA SER A 14 0.07 24.99 35.58
C SER A 14 -0.86 24.50 34.47
N GLY A 15 -1.70 25.38 33.93
CA GLY A 15 -2.56 25.06 32.80
C GLY A 15 -1.76 25.10 31.51
N ILE A 16 -1.98 24.14 30.61
CA ILE A 16 -1.37 24.13 29.28
C ILE A 16 -2.49 24.12 28.25
N SER A 17 -2.52 25.13 27.38
CA SER A 17 -3.35 25.15 26.18
C SER A 17 -2.48 24.99 24.94
N TRP A 18 -3.09 24.49 23.87
CA TRP A 18 -2.40 24.18 22.63
C TRP A 18 -3.11 24.82 21.46
N THR A 19 -2.35 25.40 20.54
CA THR A 19 -2.82 25.88 19.25
C THR A 19 -1.95 25.31 18.14
N SER A 20 -2.51 25.24 16.94
CA SER A 20 -1.81 24.84 15.72
C SER A 20 -1.86 26.00 14.73
N ASN A 21 -0.77 26.21 13.98
CA ASN A 21 -0.78 27.17 12.87
C ASN A 21 -1.51 26.63 11.63
N ASN A 22 -1.78 25.32 11.57
CA ASN A 22 -2.56 24.68 10.52
C ASN A 22 -3.42 23.53 11.08
N GLU A 23 -4.65 23.86 11.45
CA GLU A 23 -5.62 22.89 11.96
C GLU A 23 -6.20 21.96 10.87
N GLU A 24 -5.90 22.18 9.59
CA GLU A 24 -6.28 21.24 8.52
C GLU A 24 -5.58 19.89 8.72
N TYR A 25 -4.30 19.91 9.12
CA TYR A 25 -3.48 18.69 9.27
C TYR A 25 -3.24 18.28 10.72
N LEU A 26 -3.30 19.22 11.67
CA LEU A 26 -3.06 18.94 13.08
C LEU A 26 -3.93 19.82 13.96
N LYS A 27 -5.01 19.24 14.49
CA LYS A 27 -6.02 19.97 15.25
C LYS A 27 -6.01 19.58 16.73
N PRO A 28 -5.60 20.47 17.64
CA PRO A 28 -5.73 20.25 19.08
C PRO A 28 -7.20 20.25 19.52
N VAL A 29 -7.69 19.13 20.05
CA VAL A 29 -9.06 19.00 20.60
C VAL A 29 -8.99 18.26 21.93
N ASN A 30 -9.46 18.89 23.01
CA ASN A 30 -9.63 18.27 24.33
C ASN A 30 -8.42 17.50 24.91
N GLY A 31 -7.19 17.91 24.58
CA GLY A 31 -5.98 17.22 25.04
C GLY A 31 -5.47 16.14 24.09
N THR A 32 -5.93 16.15 22.84
CA THR A 32 -5.43 15.29 21.77
C THR A 32 -5.11 16.17 20.56
N ALA A 33 -3.95 15.97 19.95
CA ALA A 33 -3.66 16.46 18.62
C ALA A 33 -4.27 15.48 17.61
N ILE A 34 -5.38 15.87 17.00
CA ILE A 34 -6.01 15.08 15.94
C ILE A 34 -5.19 15.28 14.68
N VAL A 35 -4.55 14.21 14.20
CA VAL A 35 -3.80 14.20 12.95
C VAL A 35 -4.77 13.93 11.79
N ASN A 36 -4.76 14.80 10.81
CA ASN A 36 -5.37 14.57 9.51
C ASN A 36 -4.26 14.55 8.47
N GLN A 37 -4.00 13.38 7.88
CA GLN A 37 -2.85 13.24 6.98
C GLN A 37 -3.10 13.97 5.65
N PRO A 38 -2.10 14.70 5.14
CA PRO A 38 -2.15 15.26 3.79
C PRO A 38 -2.35 14.17 2.74
N SER A 39 -2.94 14.50 1.59
CA SER A 39 -3.00 13.59 0.46
C SER A 39 -1.59 13.24 -0.05
N ALA A 40 -1.46 12.14 -0.79
CA ALA A 40 -0.19 11.77 -1.43
C ALA A 40 0.40 12.93 -2.26
N LEU A 41 -0.45 13.66 -2.99
CA LEU A 41 -0.07 14.80 -3.81
C LEU A 41 0.35 16.03 -3.00
N ALA A 42 -0.25 16.26 -1.83
CA ALA A 42 0.10 17.39 -0.97
C ALA A 42 1.47 17.22 -0.32
N GLY A 43 2.00 16.00 -0.25
CA GLY A 43 3.28 15.71 0.39
C GLY A 43 3.26 15.97 1.90
N ASP A 44 4.38 15.71 2.57
CA ASP A 44 4.50 15.94 4.01
C ASP A 44 4.28 17.43 4.35
N GLN A 45 3.57 17.68 5.44
CA GLN A 45 3.26 19.05 5.90
C GLN A 45 3.95 19.33 7.22
N ILE A 46 4.62 20.48 7.33
CA ILE A 46 5.23 20.93 8.58
C ILE A 46 4.26 21.89 9.27
N VAL A 47 3.84 21.53 10.48
CA VAL A 47 2.88 22.27 11.30
C VAL A 47 3.53 22.64 12.62
N THR A 48 3.39 23.90 13.04
CA THR A 48 3.90 24.37 14.33
C THR A 48 2.79 24.28 15.37
N LEU A 49 2.97 23.39 16.37
CA LEU A 49 2.18 23.38 17.59
C LEU A 49 2.76 24.35 18.61
N THR A 50 1.92 25.20 19.21
CA THR A 50 2.34 26.11 20.27
C THR A 50 1.64 25.75 21.59
N ALA A 51 2.43 25.35 22.58
CA ALA A 51 1.99 25.22 23.96
C ALA A 51 2.03 26.59 24.64
N THR A 52 0.92 27.00 25.24
CA THR A 52 0.84 28.17 26.12
C THR A 52 0.68 27.68 27.55
N ILE A 53 1.68 27.96 28.39
CA ILE A 53 1.75 27.53 29.79
C ILE A 53 1.32 28.71 30.65
N ASN A 54 0.30 28.52 31.49
CA ASN A 54 -0.16 29.51 32.45
C ASN A 54 0.01 29.01 33.88
N TYR A 55 0.62 29.83 34.73
CA TYR A 55 0.69 29.59 36.16
C TYR A 55 0.51 30.90 36.92
N LYS A 56 -0.58 31.00 37.71
CA LYS A 56 -0.90 32.15 38.56
C LYS A 56 -0.80 33.52 37.84
N GLY A 57 -1.24 33.57 36.58
CA GLY A 57 -1.23 34.80 35.77
C GLY A 57 0.05 35.07 34.98
N PHE A 58 1.12 34.29 35.20
CA PHE A 58 2.29 34.28 34.32
C PHE A 58 2.04 33.36 33.14
N THR A 59 2.47 33.78 31.96
CA THR A 59 2.34 33.02 30.72
C THR A 59 3.71 32.85 30.08
N ASP A 60 3.97 31.65 29.58
CA ASP A 60 5.12 31.33 28.74
C ASP A 60 4.67 30.46 27.55
N THR A 61 5.46 30.41 26.48
CA THR A 61 5.13 29.63 25.30
C THR A 61 6.28 28.74 24.84
N LYS A 62 5.93 27.62 24.23
CA LYS A 62 6.89 26.73 23.55
C LYS A 62 6.31 26.21 22.26
N SER A 63 7.08 26.35 21.18
CA SER A 63 6.69 25.87 19.85
C SER A 63 7.42 24.57 19.51
N PHE A 64 6.73 23.72 18.75
CA PHE A 64 7.20 22.45 18.26
C PHE A 64 6.85 22.35 16.78
N ASP A 65 7.85 22.14 15.93
CA ASP A 65 7.61 21.80 14.54
C ASP A 65 7.31 20.31 14.43
N VAL A 66 6.15 20.00 13.88
CA VAL A 66 5.61 18.65 13.74
C VAL A 66 5.45 18.37 12.25
N THR A 67 6.15 17.35 11.77
CA THR A 67 5.95 16.85 10.40
C THR A 67 4.76 15.89 10.37
N VAL A 68 3.65 16.35 9.78
CA VAL A 68 2.50 15.51 9.46
C VAL A 68 2.77 14.80 8.15
N LYS A 69 3.15 13.51 8.27
CA LYS A 69 3.39 12.65 7.12
C LYS A 69 2.14 12.52 6.23
N SER A 70 2.32 12.67 4.92
CA SER A 70 1.26 12.46 3.94
C SER A 70 0.81 11.00 3.84
N LEU A 71 -0.26 10.80 3.07
CA LEU A 71 -0.70 9.52 2.54
C LEU A 71 0.13 9.09 1.32
N ALA A 72 1.41 9.51 1.23
CA ALA A 72 2.33 8.99 0.21
C ALA A 72 2.33 7.46 0.25
N PRO A 73 2.31 6.81 -0.93
CA PRO A 73 2.31 5.36 -1.00
C PRO A 73 3.59 4.78 -0.40
N ALA A 74 3.54 3.52 0.05
CA ALA A 74 4.75 2.73 0.19
C ALA A 74 5.27 2.42 -1.23
N GLN A 75 6.52 2.79 -1.54
CA GLN A 75 7.07 2.67 -2.89
C GLN A 75 8.31 1.77 -2.91
N TYR A 76 8.29 0.75 -3.77
CA TYR A 76 9.43 -0.14 -3.98
C TYR A 76 9.74 -0.16 -5.48
N SER A 77 10.83 0.50 -5.87
CA SER A 77 11.29 0.61 -7.27
C SER A 77 12.28 -0.49 -7.66
N PHE A 78 12.79 -1.27 -6.71
CA PHE A 78 13.65 -2.43 -6.96
C PHE A 78 14.96 -2.16 -7.72
N GLU A 79 15.56 -0.99 -7.48
CA GLU A 79 16.83 -0.55 -8.06
C GLU A 79 18.05 -1.25 -7.45
N GLY A 80 18.07 -2.58 -7.56
CA GLY A 80 19.13 -3.45 -7.02
C GLY A 80 18.95 -3.85 -5.56
N ASP A 81 17.87 -3.41 -4.90
CA ASP A 81 17.52 -3.81 -3.55
C ASP A 81 15.99 -3.93 -3.31
N LEU A 82 15.59 -4.26 -2.08
CA LEU A 82 14.19 -4.36 -1.66
C LEU A 82 13.77 -3.22 -0.73
N ALA A 83 14.50 -2.10 -0.72
CA ALA A 83 14.22 -0.98 0.15
C ALA A 83 12.97 -0.21 -0.30
N GLU A 84 12.28 0.40 0.66
CA GLU A 84 11.25 1.37 0.36
C GLU A 84 11.91 2.71 0.06
N LEU A 85 11.45 3.38 -1.00
CA LEU A 85 12.13 4.52 -1.62
C LEU A 85 12.31 5.71 -0.67
N GLU A 86 11.30 6.03 0.14
CA GLU A 86 11.27 7.22 0.99
C GLU A 86 11.64 6.93 2.46
N GLY A 87 11.99 5.68 2.78
CA GLY A 87 12.27 5.21 4.14
C GLY A 87 11.10 5.36 5.12
N ALA A 88 9.88 5.53 4.60
CA ALA A 88 8.66 5.67 5.39
C ALA A 88 8.14 4.31 5.88
N TYR A 89 8.49 3.23 5.17
CA TYR A 89 8.18 1.86 5.54
C TYR A 89 9.46 1.01 5.58
N GLY A 90 9.38 -0.19 6.16
CA GLY A 90 10.51 -1.11 6.19
C GLY A 90 10.84 -1.68 4.80
N SER A 91 12.06 -2.17 4.63
CA SER A 91 12.44 -2.93 3.43
C SER A 91 11.71 -4.27 3.35
N GLY A 92 11.48 -4.74 2.13
CA GLY A 92 11.12 -6.13 1.85
C GLY A 92 12.24 -7.10 2.21
N LYS A 93 11.88 -8.38 2.34
CA LYS A 93 12.82 -9.48 2.63
C LYS A 93 12.55 -10.63 1.69
N SER A 94 13.58 -11.33 1.23
CA SER A 94 13.37 -12.53 0.43
C SER A 94 12.70 -13.63 1.24
N THR A 95 11.87 -14.42 0.56
CA THR A 95 11.27 -15.65 1.08
C THR A 95 11.76 -16.84 0.27
N GLY A 96 11.58 -18.04 0.81
CA GLY A 96 11.57 -19.23 -0.05
C GLY A 96 10.29 -19.25 -0.88
N ASN A 97 9.75 -20.45 -1.09
CA ASN A 97 8.59 -20.65 -1.95
C ASN A 97 7.24 -20.27 -1.31
N ARG A 98 7.20 -19.74 -0.07
CA ARG A 98 5.95 -19.38 0.62
C ARG A 98 6.13 -18.09 1.42
N ILE A 99 5.03 -17.39 1.68
CA ILE A 99 5.02 -16.12 2.43
C ILE A 99 5.52 -16.24 3.88
N ASP A 100 5.42 -17.43 4.47
CA ASP A 100 5.71 -17.73 5.87
C ASP A 100 7.06 -18.43 6.09
N ASN A 101 7.85 -18.60 5.03
CA ASN A 101 9.20 -19.18 5.13
C ASN A 101 10.29 -18.20 4.71
N GLN A 102 11.48 -18.42 5.26
CA GLN A 102 12.67 -17.64 4.98
C GLN A 102 13.56 -18.39 4.00
N GLY A 103 14.40 -17.64 3.29
CA GLY A 103 15.34 -18.19 2.32
C GLY A 103 15.15 -17.53 0.97
N GLY A 104 15.58 -18.24 -0.07
CA GLY A 104 15.61 -17.71 -1.44
C GLY A 104 16.58 -16.55 -1.61
N ALA A 105 16.88 -16.24 -2.85
CA ALA A 105 17.60 -15.04 -3.23
C ALA A 105 16.84 -14.43 -4.40
N VAL A 106 16.47 -13.16 -4.28
CA VAL A 106 15.91 -12.43 -5.41
C VAL A 106 17.05 -11.95 -6.31
N THR A 107 16.76 -11.86 -7.60
CA THR A 107 17.65 -11.27 -8.58
C THR A 107 17.05 -9.98 -9.13
N PHE A 108 17.86 -9.19 -9.83
CA PHE A 108 17.42 -7.97 -10.47
C PHE A 108 17.73 -8.03 -11.96
N THR A 109 16.83 -7.49 -12.77
CA THR A 109 16.90 -7.47 -14.24
C THR A 109 16.54 -6.08 -14.74
N ASP A 110 16.68 -5.83 -16.04
CA ASP A 110 16.23 -4.56 -16.64
C ASP A 110 14.71 -4.37 -16.42
N GLY A 111 14.37 -3.24 -15.81
CA GLY A 111 13.01 -2.87 -15.41
C GLY A 111 12.21 -2.18 -16.51
N ILE A 112 11.00 -1.72 -16.17
CA ILE A 112 10.31 -0.69 -16.97
C ILE A 112 10.94 0.68 -16.71
N ILE A 113 11.43 0.90 -15.49
CA ILE A 113 12.30 2.00 -15.10
C ILE A 113 13.51 1.36 -14.42
N GLY A 114 14.73 1.70 -14.84
CA GLY A 114 15.94 1.20 -14.16
C GLY A 114 16.00 -0.33 -14.06
N GLN A 115 16.05 -0.86 -12.84
CA GLN A 115 16.02 -2.30 -12.56
C GLN A 115 14.70 -2.73 -11.91
N ALA A 116 14.29 -3.96 -12.20
CA ALA A 116 13.15 -4.63 -11.57
C ALA A 116 13.59 -5.83 -10.72
N VAL A 117 12.79 -6.18 -9.71
CA VAL A 117 12.97 -7.47 -9.02
C VAL A 117 12.51 -8.59 -9.94
N HIS A 118 13.34 -9.62 -10.10
CA HIS A 118 13.04 -10.82 -10.86
C HIS A 118 12.90 -12.01 -9.93
N LEU A 119 11.76 -12.70 -10.04
CA LEU A 119 11.43 -13.92 -9.31
C LEU A 119 11.49 -15.09 -10.28
N ASP A 120 12.15 -16.17 -9.88
CA ASP A 120 12.48 -17.32 -10.75
C ASP A 120 11.48 -18.49 -10.65
N GLY A 121 10.36 -18.29 -9.95
CA GLY A 121 9.40 -19.35 -9.63
C GLY A 121 9.75 -20.19 -8.41
N THR A 122 10.78 -19.84 -7.64
CA THR A 122 11.18 -20.55 -6.40
C THR A 122 11.23 -19.66 -5.15
N THR A 123 11.28 -18.34 -5.34
CA THR A 123 11.40 -17.33 -4.27
C THR A 123 10.29 -16.28 -4.38
N GLY A 124 10.15 -15.46 -3.35
CA GLY A 124 9.28 -14.29 -3.33
C GLY A 124 9.85 -13.19 -2.44
N VAL A 125 9.06 -12.15 -2.24
CA VAL A 125 9.40 -11.03 -1.35
C VAL A 125 8.31 -10.86 -0.30
N ARG A 126 8.68 -10.97 0.98
CA ARG A 126 7.86 -10.57 2.11
C ARG A 126 7.98 -9.07 2.29
N LEU A 127 6.87 -8.35 2.17
CA LEU A 127 6.77 -6.93 2.43
C LEU A 127 6.48 -6.70 3.93
N PRO A 128 6.68 -5.47 4.45
CA PRO A 128 6.27 -5.12 5.80
C PRO A 128 4.79 -5.43 6.06
N ASP A 129 4.48 -5.78 7.30
CA ASP A 129 3.10 -5.98 7.71
C ASP A 129 2.34 -4.65 7.73
N ASN A 130 1.02 -4.73 7.63
CA ASN A 130 0.11 -3.60 7.80
C ASN A 130 0.38 -2.41 6.85
N LEU A 131 0.88 -2.67 5.63
CA LEU A 131 0.95 -1.65 4.57
C LEU A 131 -0.44 -1.09 4.24
N ILE A 132 -1.48 -1.92 4.37
CA ILE A 132 -2.89 -1.53 4.29
C ILE A 132 -3.59 -2.00 5.58
N THR A 133 -4.33 -1.09 6.21
CA THR A 133 -5.14 -1.35 7.43
C THR A 133 -6.57 -0.83 7.29
N THR A 134 -6.94 -0.37 6.09
CA THR A 134 -8.22 0.21 5.74
C THR A 134 -8.94 -0.67 4.72
N ASN A 135 -10.19 -0.33 4.41
CA ASN A 135 -10.91 -0.90 3.25
C ASN A 135 -10.91 0.05 2.05
N ASP A 136 -10.07 1.08 2.09
CA ASP A 136 -9.93 2.09 1.05
C ASP A 136 -8.46 2.19 0.68
N TYR A 137 -8.09 1.68 -0.49
CA TYR A 137 -6.69 1.48 -0.90
C TYR A 137 -6.53 1.35 -2.42
N SER A 138 -5.30 1.54 -2.86
CA SER A 138 -4.88 1.25 -4.23
C SER A 138 -3.55 0.53 -4.25
N ILE A 139 -3.38 -0.38 -5.20
CA ILE A 139 -2.14 -1.11 -5.45
C ILE A 139 -1.80 -0.91 -6.91
N SER A 140 -0.61 -0.38 -7.20
CA SER A 140 -0.06 -0.20 -8.55
C SER A 140 1.24 -0.96 -8.66
N LEU A 141 1.44 -1.69 -9.75
CA LEU A 141 2.71 -2.36 -10.06
C LEU A 141 2.80 -2.66 -11.56
N TRP A 142 4.01 -2.89 -12.04
CA TRP A 142 4.29 -3.41 -13.36
C TRP A 142 4.66 -4.89 -13.27
N LEU A 143 4.12 -5.69 -14.18
CA LEU A 143 4.40 -7.12 -14.29
C LEU A 143 4.93 -7.48 -15.67
N LYS A 144 5.93 -8.35 -15.73
CA LYS A 144 6.41 -9.00 -16.95
C LYS A 144 6.59 -10.50 -16.67
N PRO A 145 5.52 -11.31 -16.84
CA PRO A 145 5.56 -12.74 -16.52
C PRO A 145 6.43 -13.50 -17.53
N ASP A 146 7.38 -14.30 -17.05
CA ASP A 146 8.17 -15.20 -17.91
C ASP A 146 7.46 -16.53 -18.14
N ALA A 147 6.65 -16.97 -17.17
CA ALA A 147 5.82 -18.14 -17.25
C ALA A 147 4.53 -17.95 -16.43
N PHE A 148 3.51 -18.77 -16.75
CA PHE A 148 2.26 -18.80 -16.01
C PHE A 148 2.06 -20.17 -15.35
N THR A 149 1.63 -20.14 -14.09
CA THR A 149 1.10 -21.28 -13.35
C THR A 149 -0.23 -20.88 -12.73
N SER A 150 -1.17 -21.84 -12.65
CA SER A 150 -2.50 -21.59 -12.07
C SER A 150 -2.39 -21.11 -10.63
N TYR A 151 -3.26 -20.16 -10.25
CA TYR A 151 -3.39 -19.59 -8.90
C TYR A 151 -2.18 -18.79 -8.36
N THR A 152 -1.04 -18.85 -9.04
CA THR A 152 0.16 -18.08 -8.71
C THR A 152 -0.17 -16.61 -8.54
N THR A 153 0.26 -16.05 -7.42
CA THR A 153 0.08 -14.65 -7.10
C THR A 153 1.25 -13.82 -7.62
N ALA A 154 0.98 -12.62 -8.13
CA ALA A 154 2.01 -11.59 -8.31
C ALA A 154 2.08 -10.67 -7.08
N PHE A 155 0.92 -10.33 -6.50
CA PHE A 155 0.79 -9.59 -5.26
C PHE A 155 -0.23 -10.28 -4.36
N PHE A 156 0.19 -10.67 -3.16
CA PHE A 156 -0.65 -11.34 -2.18
C PHE A 156 -0.70 -10.52 -0.91
N ALA A 157 -1.88 -10.38 -0.33
CA ALA A 157 -2.02 -9.70 0.94
C ALA A 157 -3.27 -10.14 1.68
N GLY A 158 -3.25 -10.13 3.00
CA GLY A 158 -4.42 -10.49 3.79
C GLY A 158 -4.15 -10.58 5.27
N ALA A 159 -5.23 -10.68 6.05
CA ALA A 159 -5.14 -10.92 7.48
C ALA A 159 -4.59 -12.32 7.81
N ASN A 160 -4.90 -13.33 6.98
CA ASN A 160 -4.45 -14.72 7.15
C ASN A 160 -4.80 -15.59 5.94
N SER A 161 -4.51 -16.90 6.03
CA SER A 161 -4.80 -17.92 4.99
C SER A 161 -6.29 -18.11 4.66
N SER A 162 -7.22 -17.53 5.42
CA SER A 162 -8.67 -17.61 5.15
C SER A 162 -9.31 -16.26 4.79
N THR A 163 -8.56 -15.16 4.92
CA THR A 163 -9.00 -13.80 4.59
C THR A 163 -7.88 -13.04 3.89
N TRP A 164 -7.93 -12.99 2.56
CA TRP A 164 -6.85 -12.50 1.71
C TRP A 164 -7.33 -12.03 0.35
N LEU A 165 -6.50 -11.26 -0.34
CA LEU A 165 -6.55 -10.97 -1.75
C LEU A 165 -5.29 -11.47 -2.46
N SER A 166 -5.43 -11.75 -3.75
CA SER A 166 -4.36 -12.21 -4.62
C SER A 166 -4.56 -11.65 -6.02
N LEU A 167 -3.57 -10.92 -6.52
CA LEU A 167 -3.47 -10.60 -7.94
C LEU A 167 -2.94 -11.85 -8.65
N VAL A 168 -3.81 -12.57 -9.35
CA VAL A 168 -3.52 -13.83 -10.03
C VAL A 168 -3.35 -13.55 -11.53
N PRO A 169 -2.13 -13.65 -12.09
CA PRO A 169 -1.90 -13.40 -13.51
C PRO A 169 -2.60 -14.40 -14.43
N SER A 170 -2.74 -15.67 -14.01
CA SER A 170 -3.43 -16.73 -14.78
C SER A 170 -4.26 -17.61 -13.86
N MET A 171 -5.58 -17.42 -13.85
CA MET A 171 -6.52 -18.21 -13.08
C MET A 171 -6.74 -19.60 -13.70
N ASP A 172 -6.89 -20.63 -12.87
CA ASP A 172 -7.18 -21.98 -13.35
C ASP A 172 -8.52 -22.04 -14.09
N GLY A 173 -8.59 -22.87 -15.14
CA GLY A 173 -9.80 -23.06 -15.95
C GLY A 173 -10.11 -21.91 -16.92
N THR A 174 -9.82 -20.65 -16.59
CA THR A 174 -10.08 -19.50 -17.48
C THR A 174 -8.84 -18.95 -18.16
N ASN A 175 -7.66 -19.17 -17.59
CA ASN A 175 -6.40 -18.54 -17.96
C ASN A 175 -6.44 -17.00 -17.94
N LYS A 176 -7.43 -16.37 -17.30
CA LYS A 176 -7.57 -14.91 -17.28
C LYS A 176 -6.86 -14.32 -16.07
N THR A 177 -6.50 -13.04 -16.17
CA THR A 177 -5.96 -12.29 -15.03
C THR A 177 -7.10 -11.86 -14.12
N ARG A 178 -6.89 -11.93 -12.80
CA ARG A 178 -7.93 -11.69 -11.80
C ARG A 178 -7.35 -11.06 -10.54
N LEU A 179 -8.06 -10.12 -9.94
CA LEU A 179 -7.92 -9.84 -8.50
C LEU A 179 -8.89 -10.74 -7.74
N TRP A 180 -8.36 -11.81 -7.16
CA TRP A 180 -9.14 -12.77 -6.40
C TRP A 180 -9.11 -12.41 -4.91
N GLY A 181 -10.18 -12.67 -4.18
CA GLY A 181 -10.20 -12.39 -2.76
C GLY A 181 -11.19 -13.25 -2.02
N THR A 182 -10.98 -13.39 -0.72
CA THR A 182 -11.90 -14.10 0.16
C THR A 182 -11.90 -13.50 1.55
N SER A 183 -13.07 -13.53 2.18
CA SER A 183 -13.29 -13.27 3.61
C SER A 183 -14.47 -14.15 4.04
N GLY A 184 -14.28 -15.47 3.95
CA GLY A 184 -15.30 -16.50 4.16
C GLY A 184 -15.90 -17.06 2.87
N ALA A 185 -16.22 -16.23 1.89
CA ALA A 185 -16.62 -16.65 0.53
C ALA A 185 -15.64 -16.09 -0.52
N PHE A 186 -15.47 -16.79 -1.63
CA PHE A 186 -14.65 -16.32 -2.75
C PHE A 186 -15.37 -15.21 -3.52
N PHE A 187 -14.60 -14.20 -3.92
CA PHE A 187 -15.02 -13.11 -4.79
C PHE A 187 -14.53 -13.36 -6.21
N ASP A 188 -15.40 -13.88 -7.08
CA ASP A 188 -15.03 -14.28 -8.44
C ASP A 188 -15.26 -13.17 -9.50
N ASN A 189 -15.90 -12.06 -9.12
CA ASN A 189 -16.23 -10.96 -10.03
C ASN A 189 -15.03 -10.07 -10.39
N GLY A 190 -13.84 -10.34 -9.83
CA GLY A 190 -12.59 -9.60 -10.06
C GLY A 190 -11.80 -10.03 -11.29
N GLU A 191 -12.41 -10.73 -12.25
CA GLU A 191 -11.75 -11.31 -13.42
C GLU A 191 -11.79 -10.36 -14.64
N LEU A 192 -10.65 -10.18 -15.30
CA LEU A 192 -10.54 -9.43 -16.55
C LEU A 192 -10.99 -10.27 -17.75
N ASP A 193 -11.32 -9.62 -18.87
CA ASP A 193 -11.73 -10.32 -20.09
C ASP A 193 -10.63 -11.20 -20.71
N SER A 194 -9.36 -10.88 -20.45
CA SER A 194 -8.19 -11.59 -20.98
C SER A 194 -7.08 -11.74 -19.94
N ARG A 195 -6.11 -12.63 -20.24
CA ARG A 195 -4.83 -12.68 -19.54
C ARG A 195 -3.95 -11.49 -19.95
N ILE A 196 -3.10 -11.03 -19.05
CA ILE A 196 -1.94 -10.22 -19.41
C ILE A 196 -0.97 -11.04 -20.30
N PRO A 197 -0.24 -10.40 -21.24
CA PRO A 197 0.71 -11.08 -22.11
C PRO A 197 1.91 -11.65 -21.34
N GLN A 198 2.51 -12.71 -21.89
CA GLN A 198 3.79 -13.26 -21.41
C GLN A 198 4.93 -12.45 -21.99
N GLY A 199 5.97 -12.16 -21.21
CA GLY A 199 7.20 -11.52 -21.68
C GLY A 199 7.05 -10.04 -22.03
N GLU A 200 5.91 -9.42 -21.75
CA GLU A 200 5.63 -8.00 -22.00
C GLU A 200 5.25 -7.29 -20.70
N TRP A 201 5.75 -6.07 -20.53
CA TRP A 201 5.39 -5.22 -19.40
C TRP A 201 3.92 -4.84 -19.44
N THR A 202 3.21 -5.07 -18.35
CA THR A 202 1.82 -4.65 -18.16
C THR A 202 1.69 -3.90 -16.83
N HIS A 203 1.18 -2.67 -16.89
CA HIS A 203 0.85 -1.90 -15.70
C HIS A 203 -0.52 -2.32 -15.20
N LEU A 204 -0.59 -2.75 -13.94
CA LEU A 204 -1.84 -3.10 -13.28
C LEU A 204 -2.05 -2.18 -12.09
N VAL A 205 -3.23 -1.58 -12.03
CA VAL A 205 -3.68 -0.83 -10.86
C VAL A 205 -5.03 -1.36 -10.41
N MET A 206 -5.12 -1.72 -9.14
CA MET A 206 -6.38 -2.08 -8.49
C MET A 206 -6.71 -1.02 -7.45
N THR A 207 -7.93 -0.48 -7.50
CA THR A 207 -8.45 0.41 -6.46
C THR A 207 -9.65 -0.25 -5.80
N VAL A 208 -9.73 -0.14 -4.47
CA VAL A 208 -10.88 -0.60 -3.68
C VAL A 208 -11.38 0.59 -2.88
N ASP A 209 -12.58 1.05 -3.19
CA ASP A 209 -13.26 2.12 -2.46
C ASP A 209 -14.24 1.53 -1.44
N GLY A 210 -13.78 1.42 -0.19
CA GLY A 210 -14.58 0.91 0.93
C GLY A 210 -15.69 1.83 1.41
N SER A 211 -15.69 3.10 0.99
CA SER A 211 -16.72 4.09 1.30
C SER A 211 -17.92 3.98 0.35
N ASN A 212 -17.70 3.44 -0.85
CA ASN A 212 -18.70 3.27 -1.89
C ASN A 212 -18.88 1.80 -2.24
N GLY A 213 -19.55 1.03 -1.38
CA GLY A 213 -19.95 -0.35 -1.70
C GLY A 213 -18.80 -1.36 -1.85
N ASN A 214 -17.60 -1.06 -1.35
CA ASN A 214 -16.38 -1.82 -1.61
C ASN A 214 -16.16 -1.99 -3.13
N THR A 215 -16.23 -0.89 -3.87
CA THR A 215 -16.09 -0.90 -5.33
C THR A 215 -14.64 -1.23 -5.71
N LEU A 216 -14.45 -2.33 -6.42
CA LEU A 216 -13.20 -2.72 -7.06
C LEU A 216 -13.17 -2.16 -8.48
N LYS A 217 -12.09 -1.44 -8.80
CA LYS A 217 -11.73 -1.14 -10.18
C LYS A 217 -10.37 -1.74 -10.51
N ILE A 218 -10.23 -2.28 -11.71
CA ILE A 218 -8.95 -2.75 -12.25
C ILE A 218 -8.65 -1.98 -13.53
N TYR A 219 -7.45 -1.42 -13.57
CA TYR A 219 -6.90 -0.69 -14.70
C TYR A 219 -5.72 -1.47 -15.28
N VAL A 220 -5.64 -1.52 -16.60
CA VAL A 220 -4.56 -2.14 -17.36
C VAL A 220 -3.97 -1.07 -18.27
N ASN A 221 -2.67 -0.79 -18.15
CA ASN A 221 -1.97 0.22 -18.94
C ASN A 221 -2.67 1.59 -18.92
N GLY A 222 -3.07 2.04 -17.73
CA GLY A 222 -3.77 3.31 -17.53
C GLY A 222 -5.27 3.32 -17.88
N GLU A 223 -5.81 2.26 -18.49
CA GLU A 223 -7.22 2.19 -18.91
C GLU A 223 -8.07 1.33 -17.98
N LEU A 224 -9.27 1.81 -17.62
CA LEU A 224 -10.24 1.04 -16.84
C LEU A 224 -10.71 -0.19 -17.62
N LYS A 225 -10.56 -1.39 -17.04
CA LYS A 225 -11.01 -2.66 -17.63
C LYS A 225 -12.08 -3.37 -16.80
N LEU A 226 -12.17 -3.10 -15.50
CA LEU A 226 -13.18 -3.68 -14.62
C LEU A 226 -13.68 -2.64 -13.64
N ASP A 227 -15.00 -2.61 -13.42
CA ASP A 227 -15.67 -1.82 -12.38
C ASP A 227 -16.79 -2.69 -11.78
N THR A 228 -16.63 -3.08 -10.51
CA THR A 228 -17.55 -4.01 -9.83
C THR A 228 -17.63 -3.70 -8.35
N VAL A 229 -18.69 -4.14 -7.68
CA VAL A 229 -18.94 -3.86 -6.26
C VAL A 229 -18.82 -5.10 -5.41
N GLY A 230 -18.72 -4.92 -4.09
CA GLY A 230 -18.77 -6.01 -3.12
C GLY A 230 -17.46 -6.76 -2.92
N PHE A 231 -16.32 -6.14 -3.24
CA PHE A 231 -15.02 -6.73 -2.93
C PHE A 231 -14.89 -6.99 -1.41
N PRO A 232 -14.32 -8.13 -0.97
CA PRO A 232 -14.25 -8.47 0.44
C PRO A 232 -13.30 -7.57 1.23
N ARG A 233 -13.62 -7.37 2.51
CA ARG A 233 -12.84 -6.56 3.45
C ARG A 233 -11.74 -7.40 4.10
N VAL A 234 -10.61 -7.53 3.42
CA VAL A 234 -9.56 -8.49 3.80
C VAL A 234 -8.54 -7.96 4.80
N PHE A 235 -8.56 -6.65 5.10
CA PHE A 235 -7.55 -5.98 5.94
C PHE A 235 -8.09 -5.44 7.27
N THR A 236 -9.38 -5.58 7.53
CA THR A 236 -10.02 -5.06 8.75
C THR A 236 -10.53 -6.16 9.67
N VAL A 237 -9.81 -7.28 9.73
CA VAL A 237 -10.11 -8.38 10.65
C VAL A 237 -9.55 -8.03 12.04
N ALA A 238 -10.41 -7.99 13.04
CA ALA A 238 -10.03 -7.53 14.38
C ALA A 238 -9.00 -8.46 15.04
N GLY A 239 -7.87 -7.89 15.47
CA GLY A 239 -6.80 -8.62 16.17
C GLY A 239 -5.77 -9.30 15.26
N GLU A 240 -5.96 -9.25 13.94
CA GLU A 240 -5.04 -9.84 12.98
C GLU A 240 -3.97 -8.83 12.52
N THR A 241 -2.84 -9.35 12.07
CA THR A 241 -1.79 -8.59 11.39
C THR A 241 -1.89 -8.87 9.89
N ASN A 242 -1.98 -7.82 9.08
CA ASN A 242 -2.09 -7.99 7.64
C ASN A 242 -0.70 -8.28 7.05
N GLU A 243 -0.54 -9.44 6.42
CA GLU A 243 0.68 -9.87 5.75
C GLU A 243 0.65 -9.48 4.27
N PHE A 244 1.80 -9.14 3.69
CA PHE A 244 1.94 -8.68 2.30
C PHE A 244 3.14 -9.36 1.65
N ALA A 245 2.99 -9.81 0.40
CA ALA A 245 4.09 -10.41 -0.35
C ALA A 245 3.96 -10.22 -1.86
N LEU A 246 5.11 -10.31 -2.53
CA LEU A 246 5.22 -10.42 -3.98
C LEU A 246 5.60 -11.85 -4.35
N GLY A 247 4.90 -12.37 -5.35
CA GLY A 247 5.20 -13.64 -5.99
C GLY A 247 4.93 -14.91 -5.16
N VAL A 248 4.58 -14.82 -3.88
CA VAL A 248 4.31 -15.98 -3.02
C VAL A 248 3.04 -15.83 -2.21
N ASN A 249 2.37 -16.94 -1.97
CA ASN A 249 1.27 -17.08 -1.02
C ASN A 249 1.52 -18.33 -0.14
N TYR A 250 0.48 -18.90 0.48
CA TYR A 250 0.59 -20.09 1.33
C TYR A 250 0.55 -21.43 0.58
N TRP A 251 0.19 -21.46 -0.71
CA TRP A 251 -0.20 -22.73 -1.38
C TRP A 251 0.50 -22.97 -2.70
N ASP A 252 0.67 -21.95 -3.51
CA ASP A 252 0.88 -22.10 -4.95
C ASP A 252 2.35 -22.00 -5.35
N THR A 253 2.65 -22.34 -6.60
CA THR A 253 3.97 -22.12 -7.17
C THR A 253 4.27 -20.62 -7.19
N PRO A 254 5.47 -20.19 -6.75
CA PRO A 254 5.86 -18.80 -6.81
C PRO A 254 5.81 -18.22 -8.22
N TYR A 255 5.67 -16.89 -8.30
CA TYR A 255 5.70 -16.14 -9.54
C TYR A 255 7.05 -16.28 -10.26
N ASN A 256 6.97 -16.37 -11.58
CA ASN A 256 8.13 -16.41 -12.46
C ASN A 256 8.05 -15.24 -13.46
N GLY A 257 8.87 -14.22 -13.25
CA GLY A 257 8.88 -12.99 -14.02
C GLY A 257 9.39 -11.79 -13.23
N ALA A 258 9.42 -10.65 -13.90
CA ALA A 258 9.82 -9.38 -13.30
C ALA A 258 8.62 -8.60 -12.74
N ILE A 259 8.85 -7.94 -11.60
CA ILE A 259 7.90 -7.04 -10.94
C ILE A 259 8.62 -5.71 -10.73
N ASP A 260 7.94 -4.61 -11.02
CA ASP A 260 8.55 -3.29 -10.95
C ASP A 260 7.58 -2.22 -10.40
N GLU A 261 8.14 -1.14 -9.87
CA GLU A 261 7.44 0.07 -9.46
C GLU A 261 6.19 -0.18 -8.59
N LEU A 262 6.34 -0.99 -7.54
CA LEU A 262 5.24 -1.27 -6.60
C LEU A 262 4.91 -0.01 -5.80
N LYS A 263 3.65 0.40 -5.84
CA LYS A 263 3.10 1.50 -5.03
C LYS A 263 1.83 1.06 -4.32
N VAL A 264 1.81 1.19 -3.00
CA VAL A 264 0.65 0.84 -2.15
C VAL A 264 0.12 2.10 -1.48
N PHE A 265 -1.10 2.49 -1.84
CA PHE A 265 -1.76 3.71 -1.36
C PHE A 265 -2.80 3.40 -0.29
N SER A 266 -2.87 4.27 0.72
CA SER A 266 -4.02 4.35 1.63
C SER A 266 -5.07 5.28 1.02
N GLY A 267 -6.07 4.69 0.36
CA GLY A 267 -7.09 5.36 -0.45
C GLY A 267 -7.18 4.90 -1.91
N ALA A 268 -8.38 4.94 -2.47
CA ALA A 268 -8.65 4.79 -3.89
C ALA A 268 -8.17 6.02 -4.67
N ILE A 269 -7.15 5.85 -5.51
CA ILE A 269 -6.67 6.92 -6.40
C ILE A 269 -7.57 7.04 -7.64
N ASP A 270 -7.65 8.23 -8.21
CA ASP A 270 -8.48 8.50 -9.39
C ASP A 270 -7.83 8.09 -10.71
N ALA A 271 -8.61 8.13 -11.80
CA ALA A 271 -8.15 7.72 -13.13
C ALA A 271 -7.02 8.62 -13.67
N ASP A 272 -6.98 9.89 -13.28
CA ASP A 272 -5.94 10.83 -13.73
C ASP A 272 -4.59 10.50 -13.07
N ALA A 273 -4.59 10.21 -11.76
CA ALA A 273 -3.42 9.73 -11.04
C ALA A 273 -2.92 8.38 -11.61
N ILE A 274 -3.82 7.46 -11.93
CA ILE A 274 -3.47 6.16 -12.54
C ILE A 274 -2.83 6.36 -13.91
N LYS A 275 -3.41 7.23 -14.75
CA LYS A 275 -2.85 7.57 -16.04
C LYS A 275 -1.47 8.22 -15.90
N ALA A 276 -1.29 9.11 -14.94
CA ALA A 276 0.00 9.72 -14.67
C ALA A 276 1.07 8.70 -14.26
N LEU A 277 0.72 7.68 -13.45
CA LEU A 277 1.64 6.59 -13.10
C LEU A 277 2.08 5.79 -14.34
N PHE A 278 1.16 5.51 -15.26
CA PHE A 278 1.46 4.80 -16.51
C PHE A 278 2.34 5.63 -17.46
N ASP A 279 1.94 6.89 -17.69
CA ASP A 279 2.64 7.80 -18.60
C ASP A 279 4.07 8.11 -18.08
N ALA A 280 4.27 8.19 -16.76
CA ALA A 280 5.58 8.45 -16.17
C ALA A 280 6.60 7.33 -16.44
N ALA A 281 6.19 6.06 -16.36
CA ALA A 281 7.07 4.92 -16.61
C ALA A 281 7.39 4.74 -18.10
N THR A 282 6.40 4.93 -18.97
CA THR A 282 6.59 4.81 -20.42
C THR A 282 7.36 5.98 -21.05
N ALA A 283 7.45 7.12 -20.36
CA ALA A 283 8.30 8.23 -20.77
C ALA A 283 9.79 8.06 -20.38
N ALA A 284 10.11 7.07 -19.54
CA ALA A 284 11.48 6.77 -19.12
C ALA A 284 12.18 5.74 -20.02
N GLU A 285 11.45 5.12 -20.96
CA GLU A 285 11.94 4.23 -22.03
C GLU A 285 12.51 5.01 -23.23
#